data_AF-A0A2D9CKP5-F1
#
_entry.id   AF-A0A2D9CKP5-F1
#
_cell.length_a   1.000
_cell.length_b   1.000
_cell.length_c   1.000
_cell.angle_alpha   90.00
_cell.angle_beta   90.00
_cell.angle_gamma   90.00
#
_symmetry.space_group_name_H-M   'P 1'
#
loop_
_entity.id
_entity.type
_entity.pdbx_description
1 polymer ?
#
loop_
_entity_poly.entity_id
_entity_poly.type
_entity_poly.pdbx_seq_one_letter_code
_entity_poly.pdbx_strand_id
1 'polypeptide(L)' 'MTVKVGQQDYLGITIDYAREDNLNTFSVETLKDRYLWQDETHAQEAFARASVYGATYQEATDYDLAQRLYEYSSKGWFG' A
#
# COMPACT_ATOMS: atom_id res chain seq x y z
N MET A 1 -2.08 -20.54 -4.28
CA MET A 1 -1.50 -19.18 -4.15
C MET A 1 -2.45 -18.24 -4.85
N THR A 2 -3.02 -17.28 -4.13
CA THR A 2 -3.87 -16.26 -4.74
C THR A 2 -2.98 -15.35 -5.58
N VAL A 3 -3.33 -15.15 -6.85
CA VAL A 3 -2.54 -14.31 -7.76
C VAL A 3 -2.80 -12.85 -7.36
N LYS A 4 -1.74 -12.12 -6.99
CA LYS A 4 -1.79 -10.70 -6.59
C LYS A 4 -1.73 -9.80 -7.83
N VAL A 5 -2.87 -9.59 -8.46
CA VAL A 5 -3.00 -8.81 -9.70
C VAL A 5 -4.25 -7.94 -9.66
N GLY A 6 -4.15 -6.76 -10.26
CA GLY A 6 -5.25 -5.78 -10.33
C GLY A 6 -5.69 -5.30 -8.95
N GLN A 7 -6.97 -4.94 -8.85
CA GLN A 7 -7.56 -4.44 -7.62
C GLN A 7 -8.00 -5.56 -6.68
N GLN A 8 -7.62 -5.47 -5.41
CA GLN A 8 -7.95 -6.43 -4.36
C GLN A 8 -8.14 -5.73 -3.01
N ASP A 9 -8.95 -6.31 -2.14
CA ASP A 9 -9.14 -5.81 -0.79
C ASP A 9 -7.97 -6.24 0.11
N TYR A 10 -7.42 -5.27 0.85
CA TYR A 10 -6.31 -5.46 1.77
C TYR A 10 -6.45 -4.52 2.97
N LEU A 11 -6.46 -5.07 4.19
CA LEU A 11 -6.58 -4.31 5.44
C LEU A 11 -7.80 -3.35 5.49
N GLY A 12 -8.89 -3.69 4.81
CA GLY A 12 -10.13 -2.89 4.80
C GLY A 12 -10.16 -1.76 3.78
N ILE A 13 -9.18 -1.68 2.88
CA ILE A 13 -9.17 -0.77 1.72
C ILE A 13 -8.91 -1.55 0.42
N THR A 14 -9.23 -0.95 -0.72
CA THR A 14 -8.94 -1.53 -2.03
C THR A 14 -7.58 -1.05 -2.52
N ILE A 15 -6.68 -2.00 -2.79
CA ILE A 15 -5.34 -1.76 -3.32
C ILE A 15 -5.24 -2.24 -4.76
N ASP A 16 -4.35 -1.65 -5.55
CA ASP A 16 -4.15 -1.97 -6.96
C ASP A 16 -2.72 -2.42 -7.21
N TYR A 17 -2.53 -3.74 -7.35
CA TYR A 17 -1.23 -4.35 -7.61
C TYR A 17 -0.63 -3.94 -8.97
N ALA A 18 -1.43 -3.45 -9.93
CA ALA A 18 -0.89 -2.94 -11.19
C ALA A 18 -0.07 -1.65 -10.99
N ARG A 19 -0.21 -0.95 -9.86
CA ARG A 19 0.58 0.24 -9.54
C ARG A 19 2.03 -0.07 -9.18
N GLU A 20 2.39 -1.34 -9.00
CA GLU A 20 3.78 -1.74 -8.86
C GLU A 20 4.59 -1.32 -10.10
N ASP A 21 3.97 -1.32 -11.29
CA ASP A 21 4.60 -0.90 -12.56
C ASP A 21 4.97 0.58 -12.59
N ASN A 22 4.43 1.41 -11.69
CA ASN A 22 4.80 2.82 -11.56
C ASN A 22 6.15 3.01 -10.83
N LEU A 23 6.64 1.97 -10.16
CA LEU A 23 7.89 1.99 -9.42
C LEU A 23 9.02 1.43 -10.27
N ASN A 24 10.15 2.14 -10.33
CA ASN A 24 11.34 1.59 -10.97
C ASN A 24 11.95 0.46 -10.09
N THR A 25 12.80 -0.37 -10.69
CA THR A 25 13.43 -1.50 -10.00
C THR A 25 14.14 -1.09 -8.72
N PHE A 26 14.86 0.04 -8.71
CA PHE A 26 15.58 0.50 -7.52
C PHE A 26 14.63 0.86 -6.36
N SER A 27 13.51 1.52 -6.65
CA SER A 27 12.47 1.85 -5.68
C SER A 27 11.85 0.58 -5.10
N VAL A 28 11.51 -0.39 -5.96
CA VAL A 28 10.95 -1.68 -5.53
C VAL A 28 11.92 -2.44 -4.62
N GLU A 29 13.18 -2.55 -5.00
CA GLU A 29 14.20 -3.24 -4.19
C GLU A 29 14.44 -2.53 -2.86
N THR A 30 14.44 -1.19 -2.84
CA THR A 30 14.57 -0.42 -1.60
C THR A 30 13.39 -0.66 -0.65
N LEU A 31 12.17 -0.75 -1.20
CA LEU A 31 10.96 -1.02 -0.42
C LEU A 31 10.98 -2.45 0.14
N LYS A 32 11.39 -3.43 -0.67
CA LYS A 32 11.56 -4.83 -0.25
C LYS A 32 12.58 -4.99 0.88
N ASP A 33 13.72 -4.31 0.78
CA ASP A 33 14.81 -4.42 1.76
C ASP A 33 14.45 -3.80 3.13
N ARG A 34 13.66 -2.71 3.15
CA ARG A 34 13.52 -1.88 4.36
C ARG A 34 12.10 -1.63 4.85
N TYR A 35 11.09 -1.80 4.01
CA TYR A 35 9.73 -1.33 4.30
C TYR A 35 8.66 -2.42 4.28
N LEU A 36 8.87 -3.51 3.52
CA LEU A 36 7.98 -4.66 3.56
C LEU A 36 8.07 -5.36 4.92
N TRP A 37 6.91 -5.79 5.42
CA TRP A 37 6.77 -6.39 6.74
C TRP A 37 6.13 -7.78 6.63
N GLN A 38 6.70 -8.76 7.34
CA GLN A 38 6.21 -10.15 7.38
C GLN A 38 6.03 -10.75 5.97
N ASP A 39 4.80 -11.05 5.58
CA ASP A 39 4.43 -11.74 4.34
C ASP A 39 4.10 -10.76 3.19
N GLU A 40 4.43 -9.48 3.36
CA GLU A 40 4.31 -8.48 2.30
C GLU A 40 5.29 -8.78 1.17
N THR A 41 4.80 -8.66 -0.06
CA THR A 41 5.51 -9.05 -1.29
C THR A 41 5.57 -7.93 -2.33
N HIS A 42 4.62 -6.97 -2.24
CA HIS A 42 4.50 -5.85 -3.17
C HIS A 42 4.50 -4.54 -2.38
N ALA A 43 5.04 -3.48 -2.98
CA ALA A 43 5.05 -2.14 -2.37
C ALA A 43 3.63 -1.65 -2.02
N GLN A 44 2.63 -2.04 -2.82
CA GLN A 44 1.24 -1.67 -2.60
C GLN A 44 0.72 -2.08 -1.23
N GLU A 45 1.17 -3.21 -0.71
CA GLU A 45 0.76 -3.74 0.60
C GLU A 45 1.34 -2.87 1.72
N ALA A 46 2.60 -2.44 1.58
CA ALA A 46 3.23 -1.53 2.52
C ALA A 46 2.60 -0.13 2.48
N PHE A 47 2.26 0.40 1.30
CA PHE A 47 1.54 1.67 1.18
C PHE A 47 0.17 1.60 1.84
N ALA A 48 -0.54 0.50 1.66
CA ALA A 48 -1.84 0.29 2.27
C ALA A 48 -1.74 0.20 3.80
N ARG A 49 -0.79 -0.58 4.33
CA ARG A 49 -0.54 -0.66 5.77
C ARG A 49 -0.20 0.70 6.38
N ALA A 50 0.68 1.47 5.74
CA ALA A 50 1.02 2.81 6.19
C ALA A 50 -0.20 3.76 6.18
N SER A 51 -1.05 3.64 5.15
CA SER A 51 -2.26 4.46 5.00
C SER A 51 -3.33 4.12 6.05
N VAL A 52 -3.57 2.84 6.30
CA VAL A 52 -4.48 2.36 7.36
C VAL A 52 -4.00 2.81 8.73
N TYR A 53 -2.70 2.68 8.99
CA TYR A 53 -2.10 3.17 10.24
C TYR A 53 -2.24 4.69 10.39
N GLY A 54 -1.93 5.46 9.34
CA GLY A 54 -2.05 6.92 9.34
C GLY A 54 -3.48 7.44 9.50
N ALA A 55 -4.48 6.61 9.16
CA ALA A 55 -5.89 6.91 9.35
C ALA A 55 -6.50 6.32 10.64
N THR A 56 -5.67 5.72 11.52
CA THR A 56 -6.12 5.14 12.78
C THR A 56 -5.83 6.08 13.95
N TYR A 57 -6.86 6.41 14.72
CA TYR A 57 -6.75 7.21 15.94
C TYR A 57 -7.55 6.55 17.06
N GLN A 58 -6.93 6.36 18.23
CA GLN A 58 -7.56 5.70 19.39
C GLN A 58 -8.28 4.39 19.02
N GLU A 59 -7.59 3.53 18.25
CA GLU A 59 -8.10 2.22 17.77
C GLU A 59 -9.26 2.30 16.77
N ALA A 60 -9.74 3.51 16.43
CA ALA A 60 -10.72 3.71 15.37
C ALA A 60 -10.01 4.07 14.05
N THR A 61 -10.29 3.30 13.01
CA THR A 61 -9.76 3.54 11.66
C THR A 61 -10.80 4.21 10.78
N ASP A 62 -10.46 5.36 10.20
CA ASP A 62 -11.24 5.99 9.13
C ASP A 62 -10.78 5.39 7.78
N TYR A 63 -11.52 4.38 7.30
CA TYR A 63 -11.19 3.68 6.05
C TYR A 63 -11.31 4.57 4.80
N ASP A 64 -12.16 5.60 4.82
CA ASP A 64 -12.26 6.55 3.72
C ASP A 64 -11.03 7.45 3.66
N LEU A 65 -10.50 7.86 4.83
CA LEU A 65 -9.21 8.53 4.91
C LEU A 65 -8.06 7.59 4.49
N ALA A 66 -8.06 6.34 4.95
CA ALA A 66 -7.04 5.36 4.59
C ALA A 66 -7.00 5.13 3.07
N GLN A 67 -8.17 4.98 2.42
CA GLN A 67 -8.26 4.84 0.97
C GLN A 67 -7.67 6.06 0.25
N ARG A 68 -7.99 7.28 0.71
CA ARG A 68 -7.42 8.51 0.15
C ARG A 68 -5.90 8.58 0.32
N LEU A 69 -5.37 8.25 1.49
CA LEU A 69 -3.93 8.19 1.73
C LEU A 69 -3.24 7.17 0.81
N TYR A 70 -3.85 6.00 0.63
CA TYR A 70 -3.34 4.96 -0.27
C TYR A 70 -3.33 5.43 -1.73
N GLU A 71 -4.43 6.04 -2.19
CA GLU A 71 -4.57 6.53 -3.57
C GLU A 71 -3.49 7.54 -3.95
N TYR A 72 -3.13 8.44 -3.04
CA TYR A 72 -2.11 9.46 -3.28
C TYR A 72 -0.68 8.92 -3.14
N SER A 73 -0.43 8.07 -2.14
CA SER A 73 0.90 7.50 -1.88
C SER A 73 1.31 6.50 -2.96
N SER A 74 0.43 5.57 -3.35
CA SER A 74 0.69 4.57 -4.38
C SER A 74 0.90 5.16 -5.79
N LYS A 75 0.44 6.40 -6.03
CA LYS A 75 0.68 7.14 -7.28
C LYS A 75 1.90 8.07 -7.19
N GLY A 76 2.54 8.19 -6.04
CA GLY A 76 3.69 9.07 -5.83
C GLY A 76 3.34 10.56 -5.83
N TRP A 77 2.13 10.96 -5.41
CA TRP A 77 1.65 12.34 -5.51
C TRP A 77 1.97 13.23 -4.29
N PHE A 78 2.60 12.70 -3.25
CA PHE A 78 3.02 13.46 -2.06
C PHE A 78 4.41 14.12 -2.19
N GLY A 79 4.86 14.36 -3.43
CA GLY A 79 6.17 14.95 -3.75
C GLY A 79 6.25 16.47 -3.56
#